data_AF-A0A9X1V5I2-F1
#
_entry.id   AF-A0A9X1V5I2-F1
#
_cell.length_a   1.000
_cell.length_b   1.000
_cell.length_c   1.000
_cell.angle_alpha   90.00
_cell.angle_beta   90.00
_cell.angle_gamma   90.00
#
_symmetry.space_group_name_H-M   'P 1'
#
loop_
_entity.id
_entity.type
_entity.pdbx_description
1 polymer ?
#
loop_
_entity_poly.entity_id
_entity_poly.type
_entity_poly.pdbx_seq_one_letter_code
_entity_poly.pdbx_strand_id
1 'polypeptide(L)'
;MSEINLDVKQNYEYLEELSFSEKNIQEDPIFLKEKDNRKDWLKNSVKVEHSTAKEEMSLIIEKKLFPYKYGIKLHSPKFTKKPFFRFDSDGPTHRNKIENSLSDQPITTPHFNTYDEKGQEFAYKSEVLKSEKEAKAISENIEFGISHFFQETNIKLNGKDEFPGLTTKNPELFKIETQTDPLNGIEFLD
;
A
#
# COMPACT_ATOMS: atom_id res chain seq x y z
N MET A 1 -26.97 -1.16 2.37
CA MET A 1 -26.51 -1.11 0.96
C MET A 1 -25.12 -0.50 0.97
N SER A 2 -24.18 -0.96 0.13
CA SER A 2 -22.94 -0.20 -0.05
C SER A 2 -23.33 1.18 -0.58
N GLU A 3 -22.80 2.22 0.05
CA GLU A 3 -23.02 3.60 -0.38
C GLU A 3 -22.33 3.78 -1.73
N ILE A 4 -23.07 4.28 -2.73
CA ILE A 4 -22.50 4.57 -4.05
C ILE A 4 -21.53 5.76 -3.90
N ASN A 5 -20.32 5.61 -4.41
CA ASN A 5 -19.35 6.69 -4.47
C ASN A 5 -19.63 7.56 -5.70
N LEU A 6 -20.23 8.73 -5.47
CA LEU A 6 -20.60 9.66 -6.53
C LEU A 6 -19.37 10.27 -7.24
N ASP A 7 -18.28 10.50 -6.51
CA ASP A 7 -17.04 11.04 -7.08
C ASP A 7 -16.50 10.10 -8.16
N VAL A 8 -16.49 8.78 -7.86
CA VAL A 8 -16.10 7.74 -8.81
C VAL A 8 -17.10 7.64 -9.95
N LYS A 9 -18.40 7.53 -9.66
CA LYS A 9 -19.42 7.35 -10.69
C LYS A 9 -19.37 8.47 -11.75
N GLN A 10 -19.06 9.70 -11.33
CA GLN A 10 -18.97 10.85 -12.22
C GLN A 10 -17.64 10.94 -12.98
N ASN A 11 -16.59 10.27 -12.49
CA ASN A 11 -15.22 10.39 -13.02
C ASN A 11 -14.54 9.01 -13.10
N TYR A 12 -15.24 8.00 -13.63
CA TYR A 12 -14.74 6.62 -13.63
C TYR A 12 -13.47 6.45 -14.46
N GLU A 13 -13.40 7.07 -15.63
CA GLU A 13 -12.17 7.06 -16.47
C GLU A 13 -10.97 7.65 -15.71
N TYR A 14 -11.21 8.68 -14.88
CA TYR A 14 -10.17 9.26 -14.04
C TYR A 14 -9.74 8.31 -12.92
N LEU A 15 -10.66 7.54 -12.32
CA LEU A 15 -10.31 6.46 -11.39
C LEU A 15 -9.40 5.42 -12.08
N GLU A 16 -9.74 4.99 -13.30
CA GLU A 16 -8.93 4.02 -14.06
C GLU A 16 -7.54 4.59 -14.35
N GLU A 17 -7.46 5.85 -14.76
CA GLU A 17 -6.19 6.55 -14.97
C GLU A 17 -5.36 6.54 -13.68
N LEU A 18 -5.92 7.00 -12.56
CA LEU A 18 -5.25 7.04 -11.26
C LEU A 18 -4.80 5.65 -10.78
N SER A 19 -5.56 4.60 -11.08
CA SER A 19 -5.30 3.24 -10.61
C SER A 19 -4.20 2.55 -11.41
N PHE A 20 -4.16 2.71 -12.73
CA PHE A 20 -3.35 1.85 -13.61
C PHE A 20 -2.28 2.58 -14.43
N SER A 21 -2.34 3.90 -14.55
CA SER A 21 -1.28 4.68 -15.20
C SER A 21 0.00 4.68 -14.36
N GLU A 22 1.14 4.99 -14.99
CA GLU A 22 2.41 4.96 -14.29
C GLU A 22 2.42 5.94 -13.11
N LYS A 23 2.85 5.43 -11.96
CA LYS A 23 3.05 6.15 -10.71
C LYS A 23 4.45 5.89 -10.20
N ASN A 24 4.97 6.81 -9.40
CA ASN A 24 6.31 6.70 -8.83
C ASN A 24 6.32 7.06 -7.35
N ILE A 25 7.13 6.35 -6.58
CA ILE A 25 7.52 6.72 -5.22
C ILE A 25 9.05 6.87 -5.14
N GLN A 26 9.51 7.62 -4.15
CA GLN A 26 10.94 7.84 -3.89
C GLN A 26 11.38 7.35 -2.51
N GLU A 27 10.44 7.11 -1.60
CA GLU A 27 10.74 6.68 -0.23
C GLU A 27 11.11 5.19 -0.20
N ASP A 28 12.37 4.91 0.14
CA ASP A 28 12.91 3.57 0.36
C ASP A 28 14.01 3.62 1.43
N PRO A 29 13.92 2.84 2.52
CA PRO A 29 12.79 1.97 2.89
C PRO A 29 11.59 2.77 3.44
N ILE A 30 10.40 2.18 3.39
CA ILE A 30 9.22 2.74 4.04
C ILE A 30 9.21 2.35 5.53
N PHE A 31 9.19 3.36 6.40
CA PHE A 31 9.25 3.19 7.85
C PHE A 31 7.85 3.08 8.49
N LEU A 32 7.42 1.88 8.87
CA LEU A 32 6.13 1.68 9.54
C LEU A 32 6.20 2.04 11.03
N LYS A 33 5.25 2.85 11.50
CA LYS A 33 5.13 3.31 12.90
C LYS A 33 3.86 2.80 13.55
N GLU A 34 3.86 2.62 14.87
CA GLU A 34 2.64 2.25 15.61
C GLU A 34 1.52 3.28 15.37
N LYS A 35 0.28 2.79 15.24
CA LYS A 35 -0.90 3.67 15.18
C LYS A 35 -1.26 4.13 16.59
N ASP A 36 -1.47 5.43 16.76
CA ASP A 36 -1.87 6.04 18.05
C ASP A 36 -3.06 5.31 18.71
N ASN A 37 -4.07 4.97 17.90
CA ASN A 37 -5.32 4.37 18.38
C ASN A 37 -5.30 2.83 18.41
N ARG A 38 -4.30 2.16 17.81
CA ARG A 38 -4.20 0.70 17.73
C ARG A 38 -2.73 0.27 17.72
N LYS A 39 -2.15 0.07 18.91
CA LYS A 39 -0.73 -0.29 19.07
C LYS A 39 -0.35 -1.65 18.47
N ASP A 40 -1.32 -2.53 18.22
CA ASP A 40 -1.12 -3.80 17.51
C ASP A 40 -1.00 -3.64 15.98
N TRP A 41 -1.09 -2.40 15.48
CA TRP A 41 -0.95 -2.05 14.07
C TRP A 41 0.16 -1.03 13.86
N LEU A 42 0.93 -1.29 12.80
CA LEU A 42 1.87 -0.36 12.21
C LEU A 42 1.26 0.27 10.96
N LYS A 43 1.61 1.52 10.69
CA LYS A 43 1.17 2.29 9.52
C LYS A 43 2.25 3.26 9.07
N ASN A 44 2.35 3.46 7.76
CA ASN A 44 2.91 4.69 7.21
C ASN A 44 2.12 5.12 5.96
N SER A 45 2.30 6.36 5.55
CA SER A 45 1.73 6.93 4.33
C SER A 45 2.83 7.68 3.60
N VAL A 46 3.10 7.28 2.37
CA VAL A 46 4.13 7.90 1.53
C VAL A 46 3.50 8.60 0.34
N LYS A 47 4.13 9.68 -0.13
CA LYS A 47 3.67 10.41 -1.31
C LYS A 47 3.86 9.56 -2.56
N VAL A 48 2.87 9.59 -3.45
CA VAL A 48 2.91 8.98 -4.78
C VAL A 48 2.82 10.08 -5.82
N GLU A 49 3.69 10.03 -6.82
CA GLU A 49 3.70 10.95 -7.96
C GLU A 49 3.09 10.24 -9.16
N HIS A 50 2.02 10.80 -9.70
CA HIS A 50 1.36 10.25 -10.88
C HIS A 50 1.97 10.87 -12.15
N SER A 51 2.20 10.07 -13.19
CA SER A 51 2.85 10.51 -14.43
C SER A 51 2.10 11.63 -15.17
N THR A 52 0.78 11.56 -15.21
CA THR A 52 -0.10 12.50 -15.93
C THR A 52 -0.91 13.43 -15.02
N ALA A 53 -1.50 12.90 -13.94
CA ALA A 53 -2.34 13.65 -13.01
C ALA A 53 -1.53 14.47 -12.00
N LYS A 54 -1.86 15.76 -11.83
CA LYS A 54 -1.31 16.63 -10.76
C LYS A 54 -2.07 16.48 -9.45
N GLU A 55 -2.31 15.24 -9.05
CA GLU A 55 -3.12 14.91 -7.91
C GLU A 55 -2.26 14.56 -6.70
N GLU A 56 -2.69 15.01 -5.52
CA GLU A 56 -2.02 14.64 -4.27
C GLU A 56 -2.43 13.21 -3.90
N MET A 57 -1.56 12.25 -4.22
CA MET A 57 -1.79 10.84 -3.96
C MET A 57 -0.86 10.31 -2.88
N SER A 58 -1.37 9.37 -2.10
CA SER A 58 -0.63 8.68 -1.06
C SER A 58 -0.78 7.16 -1.17
N LEU A 59 0.32 6.46 -0.91
CA LEU A 59 0.37 5.02 -0.71
C LEU A 59 0.38 4.79 0.81
N ILE A 60 -0.65 4.13 1.30
CA ILE A 60 -0.83 3.84 2.72
C ILE A 60 -0.60 2.36 2.92
N ILE A 61 0.35 2.02 3.79
CA ILE A 61 0.67 0.64 4.16
C ILE A 61 0.31 0.46 5.63
N GLU A 62 -0.52 -0.54 5.93
CA GLU A 62 -0.91 -0.91 7.29
C GLU A 62 -0.60 -2.38 7.53
N LYS A 63 0.06 -2.70 8.64
CA LYS A 63 0.44 -4.07 9.00
C LYS A 63 0.09 -4.36 10.45
N LYS A 64 -0.57 -5.46 10.72
CA LYS A 64 -0.78 -5.96 12.08
C LYS A 64 0.47 -6.69 12.57
N LEU A 65 0.80 -6.56 13.85
CA LEU A 65 1.95 -7.27 14.43
C LEU A 65 1.76 -8.80 14.41
N PHE A 66 0.52 -9.26 14.64
CA PHE A 66 0.12 -10.67 14.58
C PHE A 66 -1.41 -10.79 14.45
N PRO A 67 -1.97 -11.75 13.67
CA PRO A 67 -1.32 -12.66 12.71
C PRO A 67 -0.88 -11.93 11.42
N TYR A 68 -0.48 -12.68 10.38
CA TYR A 68 -0.15 -12.16 9.05
C TYR A 68 -1.35 -11.45 8.41
N LYS A 69 -1.48 -10.16 8.71
CA LYS A 69 -2.57 -9.32 8.22
C LYS A 69 -2.04 -7.93 7.90
N TYR A 70 -2.24 -7.50 6.68
CA TYR A 70 -1.83 -6.18 6.22
C TYR A 70 -2.78 -5.68 5.12
N GLY A 71 -2.71 -4.39 4.83
CA GLY A 71 -3.41 -3.77 3.73
C GLY A 71 -2.60 -2.66 3.10
N ILE A 72 -2.73 -2.52 1.80
CA ILE A 72 -2.02 -1.53 0.98
C ILE A 72 -3.09 -0.72 0.24
N LYS A 73 -2.98 0.60 0.21
CA LYS A 73 -4.06 1.47 -0.29
C LYS A 73 -3.51 2.65 -1.05
N LEU A 74 -4.16 3.00 -2.16
CA LEU A 74 -3.99 4.28 -2.82
C LEU A 74 -5.13 5.22 -2.44
N HIS A 75 -4.77 6.44 -2.08
CA HIS A 75 -5.72 7.46 -1.70
C HIS A 75 -5.31 8.82 -2.28
N SER A 76 -6.24 9.45 -2.98
CA SER A 76 -6.22 10.89 -3.22
C SER A 76 -7.39 11.54 -2.46
N PRO A 77 -7.11 12.35 -1.43
CA PRO A 77 -8.14 13.08 -0.69
C PRO A 77 -8.92 14.10 -1.53
N LYS A 78 -8.31 14.61 -2.62
CA LYS A 78 -8.93 15.57 -3.54
C LYS A 78 -9.90 14.89 -4.51
N PHE A 79 -9.66 13.62 -4.83
CA PHE A 79 -10.55 12.84 -5.68
C PHE A 79 -11.71 12.24 -4.89
N THR A 80 -11.43 11.50 -3.81
CA THR A 80 -12.50 10.88 -3.02
C THR A 80 -12.12 10.73 -1.54
N LYS A 81 -13.14 10.69 -0.67
CA LYS A 81 -12.96 10.65 0.79
C LYS A 81 -12.26 9.38 1.29
N LYS A 82 -12.45 8.26 0.60
CA LYS A 82 -11.91 6.94 0.98
C LYS A 82 -10.81 6.52 0.00
N PRO A 83 -9.89 5.63 0.39
CA PRO A 83 -8.97 5.03 -0.56
C PRO A 83 -9.73 4.41 -1.73
N PHE A 84 -9.28 4.70 -2.95
CA PHE A 84 -9.97 4.30 -4.18
C PHE A 84 -9.54 2.93 -4.66
N PHE A 85 -8.32 2.50 -4.32
CA PHE A 85 -7.78 1.19 -4.65
C PHE A 85 -7.11 0.60 -3.42
N ARG A 86 -7.44 -0.65 -3.08
CA ARG A 86 -6.94 -1.31 -1.87
C ARG A 86 -6.60 -2.76 -2.14
N PHE A 87 -5.64 -3.29 -1.40
CA PHE A 87 -5.37 -4.71 -1.26
C PHE A 87 -5.48 -5.08 0.20
N ASP A 88 -6.20 -6.16 0.48
CA ASP A 88 -6.38 -6.70 1.82
C ASP A 88 -5.87 -8.15 1.85
N SER A 89 -4.85 -8.42 2.68
CA SER A 89 -4.19 -9.73 2.74
C SER A 89 -5.05 -10.79 3.45
N ASP A 90 -5.86 -10.35 4.41
CA ASP A 90 -6.72 -11.15 5.25
C ASP A 90 -7.90 -10.31 5.79
N GLY A 91 -9.10 -10.89 5.85
CA GLY A 91 -10.31 -10.15 6.18
C GLY A 91 -11.61 -10.87 5.82
N PRO A 92 -12.75 -10.17 5.94
CA PRO A 92 -14.04 -10.74 5.56
C PRO A 92 -14.08 -11.04 4.06
N THR A 93 -14.81 -12.08 3.69
CA THR A 93 -15.16 -12.34 2.29
C THR A 93 -16.12 -11.26 1.82
N HIS A 94 -15.79 -10.61 0.70
CA HIS A 94 -16.67 -9.65 0.07
C HIS A 94 -17.64 -10.38 -0.85
N ARG A 95 -18.84 -9.84 -1.01
CA ARG A 95 -19.83 -10.41 -1.94
C ARG A 95 -20.18 -9.37 -2.99
N ASN A 96 -19.71 -9.59 -4.21
CA ASN A 96 -20.04 -8.73 -5.33
C ASN A 96 -21.48 -9.01 -5.78
N LYS A 97 -22.31 -7.98 -5.82
CA LYS A 97 -23.70 -8.07 -6.31
C LYS A 97 -23.74 -7.89 -7.83
N ILE A 98 -22.99 -8.71 -8.54
CA ILE A 98 -22.97 -8.79 -10.00
C ILE A 98 -23.96 -9.87 -10.47
N GLU A 99 -24.38 -9.80 -11.74
CA GLU A 99 -25.34 -10.75 -12.35
C GLU A 99 -24.81 -12.19 -12.53
N ASN A 100 -23.62 -12.48 -11.96
CA ASN A 100 -23.03 -13.81 -12.01
C ASN A 100 -23.72 -14.78 -11.02
N SER A 101 -23.43 -16.06 -11.21
CA SER A 101 -23.93 -17.15 -10.36
C SER A 101 -23.58 -16.91 -8.89
N LEU A 102 -24.45 -17.36 -7.97
CA LEU A 102 -24.28 -17.15 -6.52
C LEU A 102 -22.94 -17.69 -5.98
N SER A 103 -22.38 -18.72 -6.60
CA SER A 103 -21.08 -19.30 -6.24
C SER A 103 -19.89 -18.42 -6.61
N ASP A 104 -20.04 -17.51 -7.57
CA ASP A 104 -18.95 -16.64 -8.05
C ASP A 104 -18.96 -15.25 -7.39
N GLN A 105 -20.03 -14.93 -6.66
CA GLN A 105 -20.16 -13.67 -5.92
C GLN A 105 -19.20 -13.53 -4.72
N PRO A 106 -18.88 -14.57 -3.93
CA PRO A 106 -17.97 -14.43 -2.80
C PRO A 106 -16.50 -14.33 -3.26
N ILE A 107 -15.83 -13.28 -2.82
CA ILE A 107 -14.40 -13.03 -3.07
C ILE A 107 -13.67 -13.07 -1.74
N THR A 108 -12.91 -14.15 -1.53
CA THR A 108 -12.11 -14.37 -0.32
C THR A 108 -10.82 -13.55 -0.35
N THR A 109 -10.29 -13.19 0.82
CA THR A 109 -8.94 -12.63 0.90
C THR A 109 -7.87 -13.69 0.60
N PRO A 110 -6.68 -13.31 0.09
CA PRO A 110 -6.34 -11.96 -0.34
C PRO A 110 -7.09 -11.53 -1.62
N HIS A 111 -7.43 -10.25 -1.70
CA HIS A 111 -8.09 -9.64 -2.86
C HIS A 111 -7.80 -8.14 -2.95
N PHE A 112 -8.07 -7.58 -4.13
CA PHE A 112 -8.14 -6.15 -4.35
C PHE A 112 -9.57 -5.65 -4.16
N ASN A 113 -9.71 -4.39 -3.77
CA ASN A 113 -10.97 -3.67 -3.64
C ASN A 113 -10.85 -2.35 -4.41
N THR A 114 -11.82 -2.10 -5.30
CA THR A 114 -11.95 -0.86 -6.07
C THR A 114 -13.43 -0.60 -6.35
N TYR A 115 -13.75 0.26 -7.32
CA TYR A 115 -15.11 0.65 -7.67
C TYR A 115 -15.41 0.37 -9.15
N ASP A 116 -16.66 0.06 -9.48
CA ASP A 116 -17.15 -0.05 -10.85
C ASP A 116 -17.59 1.32 -11.43
N GLU A 117 -17.97 1.36 -12.71
CA GLU A 117 -18.48 2.55 -13.41
C GLU A 117 -19.72 3.18 -12.74
N LYS A 118 -20.45 2.41 -11.93
CA LYS A 118 -21.63 2.86 -11.18
C LYS A 118 -21.25 3.44 -9.83
N GLY A 119 -19.96 3.47 -9.49
CA GLY A 119 -19.41 3.89 -8.20
C GLY A 119 -19.65 2.88 -7.07
N GLN A 120 -19.90 1.61 -7.39
CA GLN A 120 -20.09 0.55 -6.41
C GLN A 120 -18.76 -0.12 -6.08
N GLU A 121 -18.46 -0.25 -4.78
CA GLU A 121 -17.31 -1.04 -4.33
C GLU A 121 -17.46 -2.51 -4.75
N PHE A 122 -16.41 -3.08 -5.33
CA PHE A 122 -16.31 -4.50 -5.60
C PHE A 122 -14.91 -5.02 -5.28
N ALA A 123 -14.83 -6.32 -4.99
CA ALA A 123 -13.57 -7.01 -4.73
C ALA A 123 -13.20 -7.92 -5.91
N TYR A 124 -11.92 -8.16 -6.16
CA TYR A 124 -11.51 -9.14 -7.16
C TYR A 124 -10.16 -9.78 -6.84
N LYS A 125 -9.93 -10.95 -7.43
CA LYS A 125 -8.62 -11.62 -7.43
C LYS A 125 -7.96 -11.40 -8.79
N SER A 126 -6.76 -10.84 -8.80
CA SER A 126 -5.89 -10.85 -9.99
C SER A 126 -5.59 -12.30 -10.40
N GLU A 127 -5.05 -12.51 -11.61
CA GLU A 127 -4.70 -13.87 -12.08
C GLU A 127 -3.75 -14.59 -11.12
N VAL A 128 -2.80 -13.86 -10.52
CA VAL A 128 -1.86 -14.41 -9.53
C VAL A 128 -2.60 -14.93 -8.30
N LEU A 129 -3.60 -14.20 -7.81
CA LEU A 129 -4.36 -14.55 -6.59
C LEU A 129 -5.38 -15.68 -6.79
N LYS A 130 -5.57 -16.17 -8.02
CA LYS A 130 -6.37 -17.37 -8.31
C LYS A 130 -5.63 -18.66 -7.97
N SER A 131 -4.29 -18.63 -7.93
CA SER A 131 -3.48 -19.75 -7.43
C SER A 131 -3.46 -19.75 -5.91
N GLU A 132 -3.93 -20.83 -5.28
CA GLU A 132 -3.92 -20.96 -3.81
C GLU A 132 -2.53 -20.82 -3.22
N LYS A 133 -1.51 -21.37 -3.89
CA LYS A 133 -0.11 -21.30 -3.45
C LYS A 133 0.39 -19.86 -3.44
N GLU A 134 0.15 -19.13 -4.53
CA GLU A 134 0.60 -17.73 -4.65
C GLU A 134 -0.19 -16.82 -3.72
N ALA A 135 -1.51 -17.00 -3.64
CA ALA A 135 -2.37 -16.26 -2.72
C ALA A 135 -1.91 -16.44 -1.26
N LYS A 136 -1.54 -17.66 -0.85
CA LYS A 136 -1.00 -17.93 0.49
C LYS A 136 0.34 -17.22 0.71
N ALA A 137 1.28 -17.36 -0.22
CA ALA A 137 2.59 -16.72 -0.12
C ALA A 137 2.47 -15.19 0.01
N ILE A 138 1.60 -14.58 -0.80
CA ILE A 138 1.31 -13.15 -0.74
C ILE A 138 0.65 -12.79 0.60
N SER A 139 -0.38 -13.52 1.04
CA SER A 139 -1.07 -13.23 2.30
C SER A 139 -0.15 -13.27 3.53
N GLU A 140 0.81 -14.21 3.55
CA GLU A 140 1.73 -14.43 4.67
C GLU A 140 2.97 -13.52 4.64
N ASN A 141 3.29 -12.90 3.49
CA ASN A 141 4.46 -12.05 3.32
C ASN A 141 4.11 -10.68 2.70
N ILE A 142 4.23 -9.62 3.51
CA ILE A 142 3.93 -8.25 3.08
C ILE A 142 4.83 -7.76 1.92
N GLU A 143 6.07 -8.21 1.83
CA GLU A 143 6.97 -7.82 0.72
C GLU A 143 6.44 -8.34 -0.62
N PHE A 144 5.90 -9.58 -0.63
CA PHE A 144 5.21 -10.13 -1.80
C PHE A 144 3.90 -9.39 -2.08
N GLY A 145 3.18 -8.98 -1.02
CA GLY A 145 2.02 -8.09 -1.14
C GLY A 145 2.32 -6.76 -1.81
N ILE A 146 3.40 -6.09 -1.41
CA ILE A 146 3.82 -4.81 -1.97
C ILE A 146 4.24 -4.97 -3.41
N SER A 147 5.11 -5.96 -3.70
CA SER A 147 5.51 -6.27 -5.06
C SER A 147 4.30 -6.51 -5.96
N HIS A 148 3.34 -7.31 -5.49
CA HIS A 148 2.13 -7.60 -6.25
C HIS A 148 1.24 -6.35 -6.44
N PHE A 149 1.08 -5.53 -5.40
CA PHE A 149 0.33 -4.28 -5.49
C PHE A 149 0.95 -3.30 -6.49
N PHE A 150 2.29 -3.18 -6.49
CA PHE A 150 3.02 -2.29 -7.39
C PHE A 150 2.85 -2.73 -8.84
N GLN A 151 2.90 -4.04 -9.11
CA GLN A 151 2.62 -4.60 -10.43
C GLN A 151 1.18 -4.33 -10.87
N GLU A 152 0.19 -4.58 -10.00
CA GLU A 152 -1.22 -4.39 -10.33
C GLU A 152 -1.58 -2.91 -10.59
N THR A 153 -0.90 -1.99 -9.91
CA THR A 153 -1.20 -0.54 -9.97
C THR A 153 -0.17 0.27 -10.76
N ASN A 154 0.84 -0.38 -11.36
CA ASN A 154 1.91 0.29 -12.12
C ASN A 154 2.64 1.38 -11.31
N ILE A 155 2.98 1.07 -10.06
CA ILE A 155 3.84 1.92 -9.22
C ILE A 155 5.29 1.47 -9.38
N LYS A 156 6.17 2.45 -9.56
CA LYS A 156 7.62 2.29 -9.67
C LYS A 156 8.33 2.89 -8.46
N LEU A 157 9.50 2.35 -8.15
CA LEU A 157 10.42 2.94 -7.19
C LEU A 157 11.53 3.65 -7.94
N ASN A 158 11.68 4.96 -7.73
CA ASN A 158 12.71 5.78 -8.39
C ASN A 158 12.74 5.61 -9.92
N GLY A 159 11.56 5.46 -10.55
CA GLY A 159 11.38 5.26 -11.98
C GLY A 159 11.70 3.85 -12.50
N LYS A 160 11.96 2.89 -11.61
CA LYS A 160 12.29 1.49 -11.95
C LYS A 160 11.19 0.54 -11.51
N ASP A 161 11.12 -0.61 -12.18
CA ASP A 161 10.24 -1.74 -11.82
C ASP A 161 10.75 -2.48 -10.58
N GLU A 162 10.89 -1.72 -9.49
CA GLU A 162 11.34 -2.13 -8.16
C GLU A 162 10.28 -1.70 -7.13
N PHE A 163 10.36 -2.27 -5.93
CA PHE A 163 9.49 -1.95 -4.81
C PHE A 163 10.34 -1.67 -3.56
N PRO A 164 9.86 -0.80 -2.65
CA PRO A 164 10.65 -0.39 -1.49
C PRO A 164 10.71 -1.50 -0.45
N GLY A 165 11.79 -1.54 0.33
CA GLY A 165 11.83 -2.36 1.53
C GLY A 165 10.95 -1.79 2.63
N LEU A 166 10.44 -2.63 3.54
CA LEU A 166 9.79 -2.18 4.76
C LEU A 166 10.68 -2.32 5.99
N THR A 167 10.63 -1.33 6.87
CA THR A 167 11.28 -1.40 8.17
C THR A 167 10.42 -0.81 9.28
N THR A 168 10.65 -1.29 10.51
CA THR A 168 10.02 -0.80 11.73
C THR A 168 11.00 -0.06 12.64
N LYS A 169 12.30 -0.16 12.35
CA LYS A 169 13.37 0.55 13.06
C LYS A 169 13.72 1.80 12.28
N ASN A 170 13.50 2.97 12.86
CA ASN A 170 14.18 4.18 12.40
C ASN A 170 15.68 3.94 12.64
N PRO A 171 16.58 4.14 11.66
CA PRO A 171 18.01 4.14 11.97
C PRO A 171 18.23 5.15 13.09
N GLU A 172 18.68 4.67 14.25
CA GLU A 172 19.25 5.55 15.26
C GLU A 172 20.46 6.18 14.59
N LEU A 173 20.31 7.44 14.17
CA LEU A 173 21.45 8.28 13.83
C LEU A 173 22.23 8.42 15.14
N PHE A 174 23.20 7.53 15.36
CA PHE A 174 24.20 7.75 16.38
C PHE A 174 24.77 9.13 16.11
N LYS A 175 24.51 10.08 17.01
CA LYS A 175 25.26 11.33 17.02
C LYS A 175 26.70 10.90 17.28
N ILE A 176 27.53 10.93 16.25
CA ILE A 176 28.97 10.93 16.45
C ILE A 176 29.22 12.22 17.22
N GLU A 177 29.50 12.11 18.52
CA GLU A 177 29.98 13.23 19.30
C GLU A 177 31.33 13.62 18.67
N THR A 178 31.33 14.67 17.85
CA THR A 178 32.54 15.28 17.34
C THR A 178 33.18 16.09 18.46
N GLN A 179 33.62 15.43 19.54
CA GLN A 179 34.48 16.01 20.56
C GLN A 179 34.96 14.98 21.58
N THR A 180 35.66 13.95 21.10
CA THR A 180 36.91 13.46 21.72
C THR A 180 37.45 12.34 20.85
N ASP A 181 38.64 12.56 20.29
CA ASP A 181 39.42 11.48 19.72
C ASP A 181 39.84 10.55 20.88
N PRO A 182 39.38 9.29 20.94
CA PRO A 182 39.74 8.38 22.01
C PRO A 182 41.22 7.93 21.97
N LEU A 183 41.98 8.34 20.94
CA LEU A 183 43.41 8.05 20.77
C LEU A 183 44.33 9.24 21.05
N ASN A 184 43.82 10.46 21.25
CA ASN A 184 44.66 11.62 21.59
C ASN A 184 44.88 11.72 23.10
N GLY A 185 45.64 10.77 23.62
CA GLY A 185 46.42 10.90 24.86
C GLY A 185 47.85 11.39 24.60
N ILE A 186 48.11 12.07 23.47
CA ILE A 186 49.44 12.57 23.12
C ILE A 186 49.39 14.10 23.03
N GLU A 187 49.98 14.75 24.03
CA GLU A 187 50.40 16.14 23.93
C GLU A 187 51.63 16.21 23.04
N PHE A 188 51.53 16.88 21.90
CA PHE A 188 52.71 17.30 21.16
C PHE A 188 53.25 18.56 21.83
N LEU A 189 54.42 18.43 22.48
CA LEU A 189 55.18 19.58 22.97
C LEU A 189 55.76 20.35 21.77
N ASP A 190 55.65 21.68 21.84
CA ASP A 190 56.12 22.65 20.85
C ASP A 190 57.61 22.48 20.46
#